data_AF-A0A938KUK6-F1
#
_entry.id   AF-A0A938KUK6-F1
#
_cell.length_a   1.000
_cell.length_b   1.000
_cell.length_c   1.000
_cell.angle_alpha   90.00
_cell.angle_beta   90.00
_cell.angle_gamma   90.00
#
_symmetry.space_group_name_H-M   'P 1'
#
loop_
_entity.id
_entity.type
_entity.pdbx_description
1 polymer ?
#
loop_
_entity_poly.entity_id
_entity_poly.type
_entity_poly.pdbx_seq_one_letter_code
_entity_poly.pdbx_strand_id
1 'polypeptide(L)'
;MKAFFDPKGQDDGRGLKPHQIADKVAEIRRAKLPDPAVLGNAGSFFKNPVLHGDDADTFRSNFPNAPLFEVHGEDRNWKASAAWLIEQCGWKGHRRGSVGVSPGHALVLVHYGGGHGQDLWILAQDIMRSVQDEFGVVLEPEVNIINP
;
A
#
# COMPACT_ATOMS: atom_id res chain seq x y z
N MET A 1 5.19 7.20 20.16
CA MET A 1 4.58 6.12 20.97
C MET A 1 4.85 6.25 22.48
N LYS A 2 5.77 7.11 22.95
CA LYS A 2 6.12 7.29 24.38
C LYS A 2 5.16 8.17 25.21
N ALA A 3 3.96 8.50 24.73
CA ALA A 3 3.10 9.53 25.32
C ALA A 3 1.86 8.99 26.09
N PHE A 4 1.77 7.69 26.35
CA PHE A 4 0.50 7.07 26.79
C PHE A 4 0.56 6.31 28.12
N PHE A 5 1.71 6.26 28.79
CA PHE A 5 1.85 5.54 30.06
C PHE A 5 2.62 6.41 31.06
N ASP A 6 2.11 6.53 32.30
CA ASP A 6 2.88 7.05 33.42
C ASP A 6 4.14 6.16 33.65
N PRO A 7 5.25 6.69 34.21
CA PRO A 7 6.41 5.90 34.65
C PRO A 7 6.10 4.59 35.42
N LYS A 8 4.89 4.43 35.98
CA LYS A 8 4.40 3.20 36.64
C LYS A 8 3.57 2.27 35.76
N GLY A 9 3.37 2.58 34.48
CA GLY A 9 2.58 1.77 33.54
C GLY A 9 1.06 1.81 33.76
N GLN A 10 0.55 2.75 34.57
CA GLN A 10 -0.88 2.92 34.81
C GLN A 10 -1.47 3.95 33.85
N ASP A 11 -2.66 3.67 33.32
CA ASP A 11 -3.48 4.62 32.55
C ASP A 11 -3.87 5.76 33.48
N ASP A 12 -3.34 6.95 33.22
CA ASP A 12 -3.55 8.15 34.05
C ASP A 12 -4.90 8.84 33.74
N GLY A 13 -5.76 8.20 32.95
CA GLY A 13 -7.07 8.70 32.57
C GLY A 13 -7.02 9.89 31.59
N ARG A 14 -5.83 10.27 31.11
CA ARG A 14 -5.61 11.34 30.12
C ARG A 14 -5.30 10.80 28.73
N GLY A 15 -5.25 9.47 28.56
CA GLY A 15 -5.05 8.80 27.27
C GLY A 15 -6.32 8.67 26.42
N LEU A 16 -6.14 8.50 25.11
CA LEU A 16 -7.23 8.10 24.20
C LEU A 16 -7.71 6.69 24.56
N LYS A 17 -9.02 6.53 24.74
CA LYS A 17 -9.62 5.21 24.96
C LYS A 17 -9.54 4.37 23.68
N PRO A 18 -9.46 3.03 23.78
CA PRO A 18 -9.37 2.15 22.61
C PRO A 18 -10.43 2.40 21.53
N HIS A 19 -11.68 2.70 21.92
CA HIS A 19 -12.74 3.01 20.95
C HIS A 19 -12.46 4.32 20.19
N GLN A 20 -11.88 5.34 20.83
CA GLN A 20 -11.53 6.61 20.16
C GLN A 20 -10.42 6.40 19.13
N ILE A 21 -9.47 5.49 19.43
CA ILE A 21 -8.44 5.07 18.47
C ILE A 21 -9.10 4.32 17.31
N ALA A 22 -9.99 3.37 17.60
CA ALA A 22 -10.71 2.61 16.59
C ALA A 22 -11.55 3.50 15.66
N ASP A 23 -12.28 4.46 16.23
CA ASP A 23 -13.08 5.44 15.50
C ASP A 23 -12.20 6.27 14.56
N LYS A 24 -11.06 6.75 15.05
CA LYS A 24 -10.14 7.56 14.23
C LYS A 24 -9.48 6.74 13.13
N VAL A 25 -9.12 5.49 13.40
CA VAL A 25 -8.62 4.55 12.39
C VAL A 25 -9.68 4.29 11.33
N ALA A 26 -10.93 4.05 11.73
CA ALA A 26 -12.03 3.82 10.82
C ALA A 26 -12.32 5.05 9.93
N GLU A 27 -12.25 6.25 10.49
CA GLU A 27 -12.36 7.52 9.75
C GLU A 27 -11.27 7.64 8.68
N ILE A 28 -9.99 7.44 9.04
CA ILE A 28 -8.86 7.51 8.10
C ILE A 28 -8.99 6.46 7.00
N ARG A 29 -9.42 5.24 7.35
CA ARG A 29 -9.62 4.15 6.38
C ARG A 29 -10.71 4.47 5.38
N ARG A 30 -11.88 4.95 5.83
CA ARG A 30 -13.00 5.33 4.94
C ARG A 30 -12.62 6.45 3.98
N ALA A 31 -11.74 7.37 4.39
CA ALA A 31 -11.28 8.45 3.52
C ALA A 31 -10.35 7.97 2.38
N LYS A 32 -9.63 6.85 2.58
CA LYS A 32 -8.59 6.38 1.64
C LYS A 32 -8.98 5.13 0.85
N LEU A 33 -9.74 4.23 1.47
CA LEU A 33 -10.04 2.91 0.92
C LEU A 33 -11.50 2.86 0.46
N PRO A 34 -11.76 2.50 -0.81
CA PRO A 34 -13.11 2.30 -1.27
C PRO A 34 -13.77 1.15 -0.53
N ASP A 35 -15.02 1.34 -0.11
CA ASP A 35 -15.83 0.26 0.46
C ASP A 35 -16.02 -0.85 -0.58
N PRO A 36 -15.58 -2.10 -0.32
CA PRO A 36 -15.74 -3.21 -1.26
C PRO A 36 -17.19 -3.48 -1.67
N ALA A 37 -18.17 -3.12 -0.83
CA ALA A 37 -19.59 -3.25 -1.16
C ALA A 37 -20.08 -2.21 -2.17
N VAL A 38 -19.37 -1.08 -2.30
CA VAL A 38 -19.69 0.01 -3.25
C VAL A 38 -18.84 -0.10 -4.51
N LEU A 39 -17.56 -0.42 -4.37
CA LEU A 39 -16.61 -0.57 -5.46
C LEU A 39 -15.72 -1.77 -5.19
N GLY A 40 -15.92 -2.84 -5.96
CA GLY A 40 -15.26 -4.13 -5.73
C GLY A 40 -13.75 -3.98 -5.66
N ASN A 41 -13.14 -4.43 -4.56
CA ASN A 41 -11.69 -4.43 -4.36
C ASN A 41 -11.30 -5.46 -3.29
N ALA A 42 -10.02 -5.82 -3.24
CA ALA A 42 -9.46 -6.76 -2.27
C ALA A 42 -8.50 -6.08 -1.28
N GLY A 43 -8.63 -4.77 -1.06
CA GLY A 43 -7.68 -3.98 -0.29
C GLY A 43 -6.39 -3.68 -1.07
N SER A 44 -5.25 -3.68 -0.37
CA SER A 44 -3.94 -3.52 -1.02
C SER A 44 -3.66 -4.73 -1.90
N PHE A 45 -3.48 -4.49 -3.20
CA PHE A 45 -3.22 -5.56 -4.15
C PHE A 45 -1.78 -6.05 -4.10
N PHE A 46 -0.83 -5.16 -3.76
CA PHE A 46 0.60 -5.44 -3.69
C PHE A 46 1.15 -5.21 -2.28
N LYS A 47 2.17 -6.00 -1.92
CA LYS A 47 2.99 -5.76 -0.74
C LYS A 47 3.90 -4.54 -0.96
N ASN A 48 4.36 -3.94 0.14
CA ASN A 48 5.49 -3.01 0.07
C ASN A 48 6.79 -3.80 -0.11
N PRO A 49 7.56 -3.59 -1.19
CA PRO A 49 8.81 -4.32 -1.45
C PRO A 49 9.87 -3.96 -0.41
N VAL A 50 10.73 -4.95 -0.08
CA VAL A 50 11.87 -4.78 0.81
C VAL A 50 13.13 -4.66 -0.05
N LEU A 51 13.91 -3.60 0.17
CA LEU A 51 15.21 -3.37 -0.43
C LEU A 51 16.29 -3.65 0.61
N HIS A 52 17.37 -4.29 0.18
CA HIS A 52 18.42 -4.81 1.07
C HIS A 52 19.73 -4.07 0.85
N GLY A 53 20.33 -3.59 1.95
CA GLY A 53 21.68 -3.04 1.94
C GLY A 53 21.89 -1.96 0.88
N ASP A 54 22.82 -2.23 -0.03
CA ASP A 54 23.29 -1.28 -1.03
C ASP A 54 22.21 -0.95 -2.08
N ASP A 55 21.23 -1.85 -2.30
CA ASP A 55 20.08 -1.58 -3.17
C ASP A 55 19.20 -0.47 -2.58
N ALA A 56 19.02 -0.47 -1.26
CA ALA A 56 18.25 0.57 -0.58
C ALA A 56 18.97 1.93 -0.62
N ASP A 57 20.29 1.94 -0.47
CA ASP A 57 21.12 3.15 -0.55
C ASP A 57 21.14 3.72 -1.97
N THR A 58 21.25 2.86 -2.98
CA THR A 58 21.16 3.23 -4.40
C THR A 58 19.79 3.79 -4.73
N PHE A 59 18.72 3.10 -4.32
CA PHE A 59 17.35 3.55 -4.52
C PHE A 59 17.10 4.90 -3.84
N ARG A 60 17.56 5.09 -2.59
CA ARG A 60 17.43 6.37 -1.87
C ARG A 60 18.15 7.51 -2.58
N SER A 61 19.31 7.23 -3.19
CA SER A 61 20.08 8.23 -3.92
C SER A 61 19.39 8.65 -5.22
N ASN A 62 18.82 7.70 -5.95
CA ASN A 62 18.10 7.94 -7.20
C ASN A 62 16.72 8.58 -6.97
N PHE A 63 16.04 8.20 -5.88
CA PHE A 63 14.67 8.61 -5.56
C PHE A 63 14.58 9.18 -4.13
N PRO A 64 15.17 10.36 -3.85
CA PRO A 64 15.30 10.90 -2.50
C PRO A 64 13.96 11.25 -1.82
N ASN A 65 12.89 11.41 -2.61
CA ASN A 65 11.55 11.67 -2.12
C ASN A 65 10.71 10.41 -1.90
N ALA A 66 11.22 9.23 -2.28
CA ALA A 66 10.51 7.97 -2.12
C ALA A 66 10.45 7.58 -0.64
N PRO A 67 9.26 7.27 -0.09
CA PRO A 67 9.16 6.82 1.29
C PRO A 67 9.84 5.46 1.48
N LEU A 68 10.86 5.44 2.31
CA LEU A 68 11.57 4.25 2.78
C LEU A 68 11.43 4.13 4.29
N PHE A 69 11.02 2.96 4.76
CA PHE A 69 10.83 2.67 6.18
C PHE A 69 11.76 1.54 6.61
N GLU A 70 12.55 1.77 7.64
CA GLU A 70 13.45 0.75 8.20
C GLU A 70 12.63 -0.44 8.73
N VAL A 71 13.11 -1.67 8.44
CA VAL A 71 12.54 -2.90 9.00
C VAL A 71 13.27 -3.21 10.31
N HIS A 72 12.61 -2.94 11.43
CA HIS A 72 13.21 -3.18 12.75
C HIS A 72 13.56 -4.66 12.96
N GLY A 73 14.78 -4.91 13.44
CA GLY A 73 15.28 -6.26 13.74
C GLY A 73 15.99 -6.94 12.57
N GLU A 74 16.08 -6.29 11.41
CA GLU A 74 16.79 -6.79 10.24
C GLU A 74 17.78 -5.73 9.75
N ASP A 75 19.08 -6.03 9.84
CA ASP A 75 20.12 -5.05 9.49
C ASP A 75 20.05 -4.65 8.02
N ARG A 76 19.95 -3.33 7.78
CA ARG A 76 19.92 -2.68 6.47
C ARG A 76 18.75 -3.10 5.56
N ASN A 77 17.60 -3.49 6.12
CA ASN A 77 16.39 -3.76 5.34
C ASN A 77 15.43 -2.56 5.37
N TRP A 78 14.92 -2.19 4.20
CA TRP A 78 14.07 -1.01 4.02
C TRP A 78 12.85 -1.33 3.18
N LYS A 79 11.65 -1.01 3.68
CA LYS A 79 10.40 -1.12 2.93
C LYS A 79 10.17 0.14 2.11
N ALA A 80 10.14 0.02 0.79
CA ALA A 80 9.71 1.09 -0.10
C ALA A 80 8.18 1.12 -0.21
N SER A 81 7.60 2.32 -0.30
CA SER A 81 6.14 2.47 -0.49
C SER A 81 5.70 2.06 -1.89
N ALA A 82 5.05 0.91 -2.03
CA ALA A 82 4.49 0.46 -3.30
C ALA A 82 3.43 1.43 -3.84
N ALA A 83 2.62 2.04 -2.97
CA ALA A 83 1.66 3.06 -3.36
C ALA A 83 2.34 4.25 -4.06
N TRP A 84 3.48 4.71 -3.52
CA TRP A 84 4.24 5.82 -4.09
C TRP A 84 4.82 5.45 -5.46
N LEU A 85 5.42 4.27 -5.58
CA LEU A 85 5.98 3.76 -6.84
C LEU A 85 4.91 3.71 -7.94
N ILE A 86 3.75 3.12 -7.63
CA ILE A 86 2.62 3.01 -8.56
C ILE A 86 2.08 4.39 -8.95
N GLU A 87 2.01 5.33 -8.00
CA GLU A 87 1.57 6.70 -8.25
C GLU A 87 2.55 7.48 -9.14
N GLN A 88 3.87 7.29 -8.96
CA GLN A 88 4.87 7.92 -9.82
C GLN A 88 4.84 7.38 -11.26
N CYS A 89 4.50 6.10 -11.45
CA CYS A 89 4.23 5.54 -12.78
C CYS A 89 2.90 6.03 -13.39
N GLY A 90 2.14 6.92 -12.73
CA GLY A 90 0.92 7.51 -13.26
C GLY A 90 -0.33 6.62 -13.20
N TRP A 91 -0.29 5.52 -12.44
CA TRP A 91 -1.38 4.54 -12.43
C TRP A 91 -2.56 4.94 -11.53
N LYS A 92 -2.38 5.82 -10.55
CA LYS A 92 -3.45 6.18 -9.60
C LYS A 92 -4.65 6.82 -10.33
N GLY A 93 -5.84 6.27 -10.13
CA GLY A 93 -7.05 6.71 -10.83
C GLY A 93 -7.16 6.22 -12.28
N HIS A 94 -6.18 5.45 -12.79
CA HIS A 94 -6.24 4.86 -14.12
C HIS A 94 -7.42 3.89 -14.22
N ARG A 95 -8.13 3.93 -15.34
CA ARG A 95 -9.24 3.02 -15.63
C ARG A 95 -9.06 2.39 -17.01
N ARG A 96 -9.27 1.08 -17.07
CA ARG A 96 -9.28 0.29 -18.30
C ARG A 96 -10.48 -0.66 -18.30
N GLY A 97 -11.53 -0.28 -19.04
CA GLY A 97 -12.77 -1.04 -19.12
C GLY A 97 -13.45 -1.18 -17.75
N SER A 98 -13.61 -2.43 -17.30
CA SER A 98 -14.24 -2.81 -16.03
C SER A 98 -13.31 -2.75 -14.83
N VAL A 99 -12.00 -2.51 -15.02
CA VAL A 99 -11.01 -2.51 -13.92
C VAL A 99 -10.21 -1.20 -13.89
N GLY A 100 -9.54 -0.94 -12.78
CA GLY A 100 -8.68 0.24 -12.64
C GLY A 100 -7.92 0.27 -11.33
N VAL A 101 -7.27 1.41 -11.07
CA VAL A 101 -6.62 1.73 -9.81
C VAL A 101 -7.44 2.80 -9.12
N SER A 102 -7.69 2.64 -7.82
CA SER A 102 -8.47 3.60 -7.04
C SER A 102 -7.84 5.00 -7.10
N PRO A 103 -8.64 6.07 -7.32
CA PRO A 103 -8.14 7.44 -7.21
C PRO A 103 -7.78 7.82 -5.76
N GLY A 104 -8.36 7.13 -4.77
CA GLY A 104 -8.10 7.37 -3.35
C GLY A 104 -6.79 6.76 -2.84
N HIS A 105 -6.34 5.65 -3.45
CA HIS A 105 -5.14 4.95 -3.00
C HIS A 105 -4.55 4.01 -4.08
N ALA A 106 -3.31 4.24 -4.49
CA ALA A 106 -2.67 3.55 -5.62
C ALA A 106 -2.44 2.03 -5.40
N LEU A 107 -2.37 1.55 -4.15
CA LEU A 107 -2.31 0.11 -3.89
C LEU A 107 -3.63 -0.63 -4.12
N VAL A 108 -4.76 0.07 -4.25
CA VAL A 108 -6.07 -0.57 -4.34
C VAL A 108 -6.48 -0.68 -5.80
N LEU A 109 -6.46 -1.89 -6.35
CA LEU A 109 -7.10 -2.17 -7.64
C LEU A 109 -8.60 -2.33 -7.43
N VAL A 110 -9.37 -1.81 -8.38
CA VAL A 110 -10.82 -1.70 -8.28
C VAL A 110 -11.51 -2.31 -9.49
N HIS A 111 -12.72 -2.79 -9.26
CA HIS A 111 -13.61 -3.35 -10.26
C HIS A 111 -14.91 -2.54 -10.31
N TYR A 112 -15.22 -2.03 -11.50
CA TYR A 112 -16.36 -1.15 -11.78
C TYR A 112 -17.61 -1.92 -12.27
N GLY A 113 -17.61 -3.26 -12.25
CA GLY A 113 -18.68 -4.11 -12.78
C GLY A 113 -18.38 -4.68 -14.17
N GLY A 114 -18.87 -5.90 -14.44
CA GLY A 114 -18.63 -6.64 -15.70
C GLY A 114 -17.19 -7.18 -15.86
N GLY A 115 -16.81 -7.64 -17.05
CA GLY A 115 -15.45 -8.15 -17.31
C GLY A 115 -15.04 -9.40 -16.52
N HIS A 116 -13.74 -9.73 -16.55
CA HIS A 116 -13.19 -10.98 -16.00
C HIS A 116 -12.01 -10.72 -15.06
N GLY A 117 -11.72 -11.67 -14.15
CA GLY A 117 -10.53 -11.61 -13.29
C GLY A 117 -9.22 -11.49 -14.07
N GLN A 118 -9.17 -12.02 -15.30
CA GLN A 118 -8.03 -11.87 -16.20
C GLN A 118 -7.74 -10.40 -16.55
N ASP A 119 -8.76 -9.56 -16.69
CA ASP A 119 -8.57 -8.13 -16.99
C ASP A 119 -7.84 -7.41 -15.84
N LEU A 120 -8.21 -7.76 -14.61
CA LEU A 120 -7.58 -7.27 -13.40
C LEU A 120 -6.14 -7.77 -13.29
N TRP A 121 -5.90 -9.04 -13.61
CA TRP A 121 -4.57 -9.63 -13.57
C TRP A 121 -3.63 -9.05 -14.63
N ILE A 122 -4.12 -8.77 -15.84
CA ILE A 122 -3.35 -8.05 -16.86
C ILE A 122 -3.01 -6.64 -16.37
N LEU A 123 -3.95 -5.94 -15.72
CA LEU A 123 -3.68 -4.61 -15.12
C LEU A 123 -2.60 -4.69 -14.05
N ALA A 124 -2.66 -5.69 -13.18
CA ALA A 124 -1.65 -5.89 -12.17
C ALA A 124 -0.25 -6.12 -12.79
N GLN A 125 -0.16 -6.94 -13.84
CA GLN A 125 1.11 -7.20 -14.55
C GLN A 125 1.68 -5.96 -15.23
N ASP A 126 0.85 -5.13 -15.85
CA ASP A 126 1.30 -3.88 -16.46
C ASP A 126 1.85 -2.90 -15.41
N ILE A 127 1.23 -2.85 -14.22
CA ILE A 127 1.73 -2.06 -13.08
C ILE A 127 3.06 -2.61 -12.57
N MET A 128 3.15 -3.93 -12.35
CA MET A 128 4.39 -4.60 -11.91
C MET A 128 5.54 -4.29 -12.86
N ARG A 129 5.30 -4.42 -14.17
CA ARG A 129 6.28 -4.11 -15.20
C ARG A 129 6.69 -2.64 -15.19
N SER A 130 5.73 -1.72 -15.10
CA SER A 130 6.04 -0.28 -15.08
C SER A 130 6.94 0.09 -13.90
N VAL A 131 6.66 -0.46 -12.72
CA VAL A 131 7.45 -0.19 -11.51
C VAL A 131 8.84 -0.84 -11.62
N GLN A 132 8.93 -2.04 -12.19
CA GLN A 132 10.21 -2.67 -12.45
C GLN A 132 11.06 -1.89 -13.46
N ASP A 133 10.45 -1.44 -14.56
CA ASP A 133 11.13 -0.71 -15.62
C ASP A 133 11.61 0.68 -15.15
N GLU A 134 10.82 1.39 -14.34
CA GLU A 134 11.15 2.73 -13.84
C GLU A 134 12.11 2.73 -12.65
N PHE A 135 11.93 1.79 -11.71
CA PHE A 135 12.63 1.81 -10.41
C PHE A 135 13.58 0.65 -10.19
N GLY A 136 13.55 -0.38 -11.05
CA GLY A 136 14.24 -1.65 -10.80
C GLY A 136 13.62 -2.46 -9.65
N VAL A 137 12.42 -2.09 -9.18
CA VAL A 137 11.77 -2.71 -8.01
C VAL A 137 10.69 -3.68 -8.46
N VAL A 138 10.72 -4.90 -7.94
CA VAL A 138 9.70 -5.92 -8.21
C VAL A 138 8.58 -5.80 -7.19
N LEU A 139 7.34 -5.67 -7.68
CA LEU A 139 6.14 -5.72 -6.84
C LEU A 139 5.60 -7.15 -6.77
N GLU A 140 5.23 -7.59 -5.57
CA GLU A 140 4.56 -8.87 -5.34
C GLU A 140 3.09 -8.65 -4.98
N PRO A 141 2.16 -9.42 -5.58
CA PRO A 141 0.78 -9.44 -5.13
C PRO A 141 0.66 -9.88 -3.65
N GLU A 142 -0.21 -9.21 -2.90
CA GLU A 142 -0.63 -9.62 -1.56
C GLU A 142 -1.89 -10.52 -1.62
N VAL A 143 -2.69 -10.36 -2.67
CA VAL A 143 -3.90 -11.15 -2.90
C VAL A 143 -3.58 -12.58 -3.35
N ASN A 144 -4.42 -13.53 -2.97
CA ASN A 144 -4.35 -14.89 -3.50
C ASN A 144 -5.03 -14.97 -4.87
N ILE A 145 -4.28 -15.45 -5.86
CA ILE A 145 -4.81 -15.71 -7.20
C ILE A 145 -5.36 -17.14 -7.21
N ILE A 146 -6.68 -17.25 -7.36
CA ILE A 146 -7.38 -18.54 -7.40
C ILE A 146 -7.71 -18.84 -8.86
N ASN A 147 -7.14 -19.92 -9.40
CA ASN A 147 -7.58 -20.44 -10.69
C ASN A 147 -8.85 -21.28 -10.45
N PRO A 148 -9.89 -21.12 -11.27
CA PRO A 148 -11.10 -21.95 -11.21
C PRO A 148 -10.82 -23.41 -11.58
#